data_AF-A0A3M2BR22-F1
#
_entry.id   AF-A0A3M2BR22-F1
#
_cell.length_a   1.000
_cell.length_b   1.000
_cell.length_c   1.000
_cell.angle_alpha   90.00
_cell.angle_beta   90.00
_cell.angle_gamma   90.00
#
_symmetry.space_group_name_H-M   'P 1'
#
loop_
_entity.id
_entity.type
_entity.pdbx_description
1 polymer ?
#
loop_
_entity_poly.entity_id
_entity_poly.type
_entity_poly.pdbx_seq_one_letter_code
_entity_poly.pdbx_strand_id
1 'polypeptide(L)'
;MNERRRHGPIEEEEAADEPVNLGHGDLPDDPGDPAAGDDPLIAALRWEAAIARPRPGRRRSAGRPLPIEEEEAADEPVNLGHGDLPDDLLGRGPRQLARRLARGGAAQRAERLDELARCLEYERNVAEEEEHHRRRRELPSDLDPHDLEQTGWGVVYPEGQRGRIERLLGDLIFERERQAGRALFKMIPVPPGITPRDFWRRHDVSPGVIDPAKLPYYLVIAGDPRQIPFELQYQLAINRAVGRLHFDDPAGYRRYAEHVLAAESRTVQRPRRAVLFSVDNGDDVSRLLADYLAAPLAERLPSFLDRHLADWRFELWRGEESDKDDLIRLLGGDATPALVLASCHGLRLTVGNPYQRAYQGALACRRADDQPPGAHLFHAGDLDGADVRGLIAFLFNCFGAGTPRFDNFPHESDGGTLAEARPPAELAAAPFVARLPQALLAGGALAVVGHVDRGWTLSFSWTLGERPSEAVRSLEDSLKLLLAGHRLGHALRPLHRRYAALAAHLAAPLERLERGEDVDGVELGVRWTAHNDARNFIVLGDPAVYLRGRPDRTAAVPLSGDRRVRLADDVLHFAVEAAGRRRLSVADWVNRTLRAQMSTAGLRDGGRRE
;
A
#
# COMPACT_ATOMS: atom_id res chain seq x y z
N MET A 1 -71.14 -16.88 19.00
CA MET A 1 -70.90 -17.36 20.38
C MET A 1 -69.53 -16.82 20.78
N ASN A 2 -69.48 -15.77 21.60
CA ASN A 2 -69.40 -15.83 23.07
C ASN A 2 -68.19 -16.68 23.51
N GLU A 3 -67.11 -16.06 24.00
CA GLU A 3 -66.91 -15.64 25.41
C GLU A 3 -66.80 -16.85 26.36
N ARG A 4 -65.84 -16.98 27.29
CA ARG A 4 -65.06 -15.97 28.05
C ARG A 4 -63.93 -16.62 28.89
N ARG A 5 -62.83 -15.86 29.15
CA ARG A 5 -62.01 -15.86 30.40
C ARG A 5 -61.25 -17.18 30.75
N ARG A 6 -60.11 -17.26 31.45
CA ARG A 6 -59.15 -16.42 32.24
C ARG A 6 -57.72 -17.01 31.95
N HIS A 7 -56.55 -16.54 32.40
CA HIS A 7 -56.05 -15.45 33.27
C HIS A 7 -54.64 -15.01 32.77
N GLY A 8 -53.99 -14.05 33.43
CA GLY A 8 -52.52 -13.85 33.45
C GLY A 8 -52.05 -13.79 34.92
N PRO A 9 -50.92 -13.15 35.29
CA PRO A 9 -49.82 -12.58 34.49
C PRO A 9 -48.48 -13.33 34.76
N ILE A 10 -47.35 -12.81 34.26
CA ILE A 10 -46.02 -13.06 34.84
C ILE A 10 -45.41 -11.69 35.14
N GLU A 11 -44.93 -11.52 36.36
CA GLU A 11 -44.47 -10.25 36.92
C GLU A 11 -42.97 -10.01 36.63
N GLU A 12 -42.57 -8.74 36.70
CA GLU A 12 -41.18 -8.32 36.77
C GLU A 12 -40.64 -8.62 38.18
N GLU A 13 -39.41 -9.14 38.30
CA GLU A 13 -38.71 -9.20 39.58
C GLU A 13 -37.26 -8.70 39.38
N GLU A 14 -36.95 -7.58 40.03
CA GLU A 14 -35.58 -7.06 40.16
C GLU A 14 -34.77 -7.96 41.09
N ALA A 15 -33.53 -8.29 40.70
CA ALA A 15 -32.51 -8.78 41.61
C ALA A 15 -31.21 -8.00 41.36
N ALA A 16 -30.76 -7.27 42.38
CA ALA A 16 -29.56 -6.43 42.35
C ALA A 16 -28.32 -7.16 42.90
N ASP A 17 -27.13 -6.61 42.57
CA ASP A 17 -25.78 -6.91 43.09
C ASP A 17 -25.28 -8.38 42.98
N GLU A 18 -24.14 -8.69 42.34
CA GLU A 18 -22.83 -8.05 42.51
C GLU A 18 -22.02 -7.97 41.18
N PRO A 19 -21.19 -6.93 40.98
CA PRO A 19 -20.24 -6.88 39.87
C PRO A 19 -18.99 -7.72 40.16
N VAL A 20 -18.74 -8.76 39.35
CA VAL A 20 -17.48 -9.52 39.39
C VAL A 20 -16.33 -8.62 38.97
N ASN A 21 -15.53 -8.19 39.96
CA ASN A 21 -14.36 -7.35 39.78
C ASN A 21 -13.21 -8.13 39.09
N LEU A 22 -13.25 -8.18 37.76
CA LEU A 22 -12.08 -8.55 36.94
C LEU A 22 -11.08 -7.40 37.01
N GLY A 23 -10.13 -7.52 37.95
CA GLY A 23 -9.19 -6.46 38.29
C GLY A 23 -8.48 -5.87 37.07
N HIS A 24 -8.79 -4.61 36.78
CA HIS A 24 -8.01 -3.79 35.86
C HIS A 24 -6.58 -3.67 36.40
N GLY A 25 -5.62 -4.26 35.70
CA GLY A 25 -4.21 -3.96 35.91
C GLY A 25 -3.92 -2.55 35.40
N ASP A 26 -3.54 -1.65 36.31
CA ASP A 26 -3.17 -0.24 36.14
C ASP A 26 -2.90 0.21 34.69
N LEU A 27 -3.96 0.68 34.01
CA LEU A 27 -3.79 1.65 32.94
C LEU A 27 -3.08 2.88 33.54
N PRO A 28 -2.15 3.52 32.81
CA PRO A 28 -1.56 4.77 33.30
C PRO A 28 -2.65 5.81 33.55
N ASP A 29 -2.46 6.67 34.55
CA ASP A 29 -3.20 7.92 34.66
C ASP A 29 -3.15 8.64 33.29
N ASP A 30 -4.31 9.13 32.86
CA ASP A 30 -4.49 9.81 31.58
C ASP A 30 -3.42 10.90 31.40
N PRO A 31 -2.60 10.88 30.32
CA PRO A 31 -1.47 11.81 30.14
C PRO A 31 -1.92 13.22 29.73
N GLY A 32 -2.86 13.79 30.47
CA GLY A 32 -3.43 15.12 30.32
C GLY A 32 -4.38 15.23 29.13
N ASP A 33 -5.67 15.32 29.42
CA ASP A 33 -6.67 15.89 28.50
C ASP A 33 -6.08 17.20 27.90
N PRO A 34 -5.97 17.35 26.56
CA PRO A 34 -5.25 18.46 25.95
C PRO A 34 -5.77 19.81 26.47
N ALA A 35 -4.84 20.67 26.91
CA ALA A 35 -5.19 22.01 27.37
C ALA A 35 -6.00 22.72 26.29
N ALA A 36 -7.19 23.21 26.65
CA ALA A 36 -8.16 23.76 25.70
C ALA A 36 -7.54 24.90 24.87
N GLY A 37 -7.19 24.58 23.61
CA GLY A 37 -6.50 25.49 22.69
C GLY A 37 -5.24 24.92 22.02
N ASP A 38 -4.67 23.80 22.47
CA ASP A 38 -3.58 23.12 21.75
C ASP A 38 -4.10 22.47 20.45
N ASP A 39 -3.29 22.54 19.39
CA ASP A 39 -3.53 21.84 18.11
C ASP A 39 -3.54 20.32 18.35
N PRO A 40 -4.58 19.58 17.92
CA PRO A 40 -4.68 18.13 18.14
C PRO A 40 -3.53 17.30 17.52
N LEU A 41 -2.84 17.82 16.50
CA LEU A 41 -1.62 17.22 15.97
C LEU A 41 -0.44 17.35 16.94
N ILE A 42 -0.31 18.51 17.58
CA ILE A 42 0.69 18.73 18.63
C ILE A 42 0.40 17.81 19.82
N ALA A 43 -0.87 17.66 20.20
CA ALA A 43 -1.29 16.70 21.21
C ALA A 43 -0.92 15.25 20.83
N ALA A 44 -1.16 14.84 19.57
CA ALA A 44 -0.79 13.51 19.06
C ALA A 44 0.73 13.23 19.18
N LEU A 45 1.57 14.19 18.79
CA LEU A 45 3.02 14.07 18.86
C LEU A 45 3.54 14.10 20.31
N ARG A 46 2.93 14.91 21.19
CA ARG A 46 3.25 14.94 22.63
C ARG A 46 2.87 13.64 23.33
N TRP A 47 1.73 13.03 22.97
CA TRP A 47 1.27 11.76 23.52
C TRP A 47 2.27 10.63 23.24
N GLU A 48 2.74 10.49 21.99
CA GLU A 48 3.83 9.55 21.63
C GLU A 48 5.09 9.78 22.46
N ALA A 49 5.52 11.05 22.58
CA ALA A 49 6.72 11.42 23.35
C ALA A 49 6.56 11.22 24.87
N ALA A 50 5.34 11.14 25.39
CA ALA A 50 5.04 10.85 26.79
C ALA A 50 5.09 9.34 27.06
N ILE A 51 4.45 8.52 26.22
CA ILE A 51 4.42 7.05 26.39
C ILE A 51 5.79 6.39 26.12
N ALA A 52 6.64 7.02 25.30
CA ALA A 52 8.00 6.54 25.02
C ALA A 52 8.98 6.71 26.20
N ARG A 53 8.59 7.39 27.29
CA ARG A 53 9.47 7.59 28.46
C ARG A 53 9.49 6.33 29.34
N PRO A 54 10.66 5.78 29.68
CA PRO A 54 10.74 4.63 30.58
C PRO A 54 10.24 5.01 31.99
N ARG A 55 9.30 4.20 32.52
CA ARG A 55 8.79 4.38 33.90
C ARG A 55 9.95 4.24 34.90
N PRO A 56 10.09 5.14 35.91
CA PRO A 56 11.10 4.99 36.95
C PRO A 56 10.84 3.71 37.76
N GLY A 57 11.78 2.76 37.68
CA GLY A 57 11.58 1.41 38.22
C GLY A 57 11.44 1.36 39.74
N ARG A 58 10.44 0.61 40.22
CA ARG A 58 10.38 0.19 41.63
C ARG A 58 11.65 -0.62 41.95
N ARG A 59 12.49 -0.13 42.87
CA ARG A 59 13.68 -0.83 43.35
C ARG A 59 13.29 -2.21 43.90
N ARG A 60 13.84 -3.29 43.33
CA ARG A 60 13.95 -4.60 44.00
C ARG A 60 15.36 -4.76 44.57
N SER A 61 15.43 -5.33 45.76
CA SER A 61 16.67 -5.48 46.55
C SER A 61 17.65 -6.46 45.92
N ALA A 62 18.95 -6.19 46.08
CA ALA A 62 20.02 -7.03 45.56
C ALA A 62 20.09 -8.40 46.25
N GLY A 63 20.25 -9.45 45.45
CA GLY A 63 20.68 -10.79 45.88
C GLY A 63 22.10 -11.07 45.37
N ARG A 64 22.89 -11.85 46.14
CA ARG A 64 24.31 -12.12 45.87
C ARG A 64 24.54 -12.95 44.58
N PRO A 65 25.70 -12.79 43.91
CA PRO A 65 26.15 -13.71 42.85
C PRO A 65 26.78 -15.00 43.42
N LEU A 66 26.81 -16.04 42.59
CA LEU A 66 27.63 -17.25 42.76
C LEU A 66 28.68 -17.32 41.62
N PRO A 67 29.84 -17.96 41.83
CA PRO A 67 30.93 -17.98 40.87
C PRO A 67 30.78 -19.08 39.80
N ILE A 68 31.49 -18.92 38.69
CA ILE A 68 31.75 -19.97 37.68
C ILE A 68 33.25 -19.99 37.44
N GLU A 69 33.82 -21.18 37.33
CA GLU A 69 35.27 -21.43 37.21
C GLU A 69 35.75 -21.34 35.75
N GLU A 70 37.07 -21.16 35.59
CA GLU A 70 37.78 -21.08 34.31
C GLU A 70 38.18 -22.49 33.81
N GLU A 71 38.17 -22.70 32.50
CA GLU A 71 39.02 -23.74 31.86
C GLU A 71 39.48 -23.23 30.48
N GLU A 72 40.73 -23.52 30.12
CA GLU A 72 41.48 -22.87 29.02
C GLU A 72 42.16 -23.94 28.12
N ALA A 73 42.53 -23.55 26.89
CA ALA A 73 43.43 -24.25 25.94
C ALA A 73 42.81 -25.44 25.13
N ALA A 74 43.17 -25.70 23.85
CA ALA A 74 44.03 -25.00 22.87
C ALA A 74 43.74 -25.41 21.40
N ASP A 75 44.43 -24.75 20.47
CA ASP A 75 44.82 -25.15 19.10
C ASP A 75 43.82 -25.18 17.93
N GLU A 76 43.90 -24.12 17.13
CA GLU A 76 43.69 -24.02 15.67
C GLU A 76 44.94 -24.59 14.89
N PRO A 77 45.00 -24.69 13.52
CA PRO A 77 44.21 -23.93 12.54
C PRO A 77 43.82 -24.59 11.17
N VAL A 78 42.98 -23.84 10.43
CA VAL A 78 42.75 -23.82 8.95
C VAL A 78 42.10 -25.05 8.26
N ASN A 79 40.83 -24.90 7.81
CA ASN A 79 40.60 -24.55 6.39
C ASN A 79 39.23 -23.87 6.09
N LEU A 80 39.33 -22.60 5.67
CA LEU A 80 38.46 -21.79 4.80
C LEU A 80 37.02 -22.27 4.48
N GLY A 81 36.01 -21.41 4.69
CA GLY A 81 34.82 -21.55 3.84
C GLY A 81 33.56 -20.69 4.01
N HIS A 82 33.28 -20.05 5.16
CA HIS A 82 32.06 -19.23 5.31
C HIS A 82 32.36 -17.95 6.08
N GLY A 83 32.34 -16.81 5.38
CA GLY A 83 32.52 -15.48 5.96
C GLY A 83 31.17 -14.79 6.18
N ASP A 84 30.95 -14.32 7.41
CA ASP A 84 29.67 -13.80 7.86
C ASP A 84 29.19 -12.54 7.12
N LEU A 85 27.87 -12.46 6.92
CA LEU A 85 27.19 -11.27 6.42
C LEU A 85 26.99 -10.25 7.56
N PRO A 86 27.50 -9.01 7.49
CA PRO A 86 27.32 -8.00 8.55
C PRO A 86 25.85 -7.60 8.71
N ASP A 87 25.39 -7.32 9.93
CA ASP A 87 24.00 -7.53 10.37
C ASP A 87 22.91 -6.59 9.82
N ASP A 88 23.30 -5.55 9.10
CA ASP A 88 22.54 -4.29 9.18
C ASP A 88 21.65 -3.99 7.95
N LEU A 89 21.89 -4.63 6.80
CA LEU A 89 21.25 -4.35 5.47
C LEU A 89 19.71 -4.50 5.45
N LEU A 90 19.12 -5.11 6.47
CA LEU A 90 17.75 -5.62 6.44
C LEU A 90 16.95 -5.17 7.67
N GLY A 91 17.61 -4.61 8.69
CA GLY A 91 17.21 -4.84 10.08
C GLY A 91 17.26 -6.35 10.43
N ARG A 92 16.86 -6.71 11.65
CA ARG A 92 16.76 -8.12 12.05
C ARG A 92 15.59 -8.84 11.38
N GLY A 93 14.59 -8.10 10.91
CA GLY A 93 13.32 -8.60 10.35
C GLY A 93 13.48 -9.65 9.24
N PRO A 94 14.03 -9.32 8.06
CA PRO A 94 14.21 -10.26 6.95
C PRO A 94 15.13 -11.44 7.29
N ARG A 95 16.22 -11.24 8.06
CA ARG A 95 17.14 -12.30 8.54
C ARG A 95 16.53 -13.25 9.56
N GLN A 96 15.42 -12.86 10.20
CA GLN A 96 14.64 -13.72 11.09
C GLN A 96 13.37 -14.27 10.42
N LEU A 97 12.80 -13.55 9.44
CA LEU A 97 11.70 -14.01 8.57
C LEU A 97 12.13 -15.24 7.79
N ALA A 98 13.27 -15.16 7.10
CA ALA A 98 14.20 -16.24 6.80
C ALA A 98 13.97 -17.53 7.61
N ARG A 99 14.29 -17.44 8.91
CA ARG A 99 14.39 -18.54 9.86
C ARG A 99 13.03 -18.93 10.45
N ARG A 100 12.01 -18.04 10.38
CA ARG A 100 10.61 -18.31 10.77
C ARG A 100 9.84 -19.01 9.66
N LEU A 101 9.96 -18.57 8.41
CA LEU A 101 9.38 -19.26 7.25
C LEU A 101 9.97 -20.67 7.12
N ALA A 102 11.26 -20.85 7.42
CA ALA A 102 11.93 -22.15 7.47
C ALA A 102 11.41 -23.12 8.55
N ARG A 103 10.53 -22.67 9.45
CA ARG A 103 10.00 -23.47 10.58
C ARG A 103 8.47 -23.43 10.71
N GLY A 104 7.80 -22.47 10.09
CA GLY A 104 6.35 -22.22 10.19
C GLY A 104 5.45 -23.09 9.30
N GLY A 105 5.82 -24.35 9.06
CA GLY A 105 5.15 -25.22 8.08
C GLY A 105 3.97 -26.05 8.63
N ALA A 106 2.82 -25.43 8.91
CA ALA A 106 1.60 -26.18 9.28
C ALA A 106 0.26 -25.54 8.86
N ALA A 107 0.01 -24.27 9.21
CA ALA A 107 -1.35 -23.72 9.23
C ALA A 107 -1.97 -23.37 7.87
N GLN A 108 -1.16 -23.24 6.81
CA GLN A 108 -1.63 -22.84 5.45
C GLN A 108 -1.51 -23.97 4.41
N ARG A 109 -1.21 -25.20 4.87
CA ARG A 109 -0.75 -26.32 4.03
C ARG A 109 -1.78 -26.83 3.03
N ALA A 110 -3.05 -26.93 3.42
CA ALA A 110 -4.10 -27.46 2.55
C ALA A 110 -4.50 -26.48 1.44
N GLU A 111 -4.49 -25.17 1.74
CA GLU A 111 -4.99 -24.16 0.81
C GLU A 111 -3.95 -23.83 -0.28
N ARG A 112 -2.67 -23.75 0.09
CA ARG A 112 -1.55 -23.55 -0.85
C ARG A 112 -1.38 -24.73 -1.81
N LEU A 113 -1.51 -25.98 -1.34
CA LEU A 113 -1.38 -27.16 -2.19
C LEU A 113 -2.52 -27.27 -3.21
N ASP A 114 -3.75 -26.90 -2.82
CA ASP A 114 -4.92 -26.85 -3.70
C ASP A 114 -4.83 -25.70 -4.73
N GLU A 115 -4.16 -24.60 -4.40
CA GLU A 115 -3.86 -23.51 -5.34
C GLU A 115 -2.73 -23.89 -6.31
N LEU A 116 -1.62 -24.44 -5.82
CA LEU A 116 -0.50 -24.92 -6.64
C LEU A 116 -0.91 -26.03 -7.61
N ALA A 117 -1.73 -26.99 -7.18
CA ALA A 117 -2.26 -28.04 -8.04
C ALA A 117 -3.05 -27.47 -9.24
N ARG A 118 -3.82 -26.40 -9.02
CA ARG A 118 -4.59 -25.72 -10.07
C ARG A 118 -3.72 -24.83 -10.97
N CYS A 119 -2.64 -24.25 -10.46
CA CYS A 119 -1.63 -23.59 -11.29
C CYS A 119 -0.95 -24.58 -12.24
N LEU A 120 -0.56 -25.75 -11.75
CA LEU A 120 0.05 -26.81 -12.57
C LEU A 120 -0.94 -27.44 -13.56
N GLU A 121 -2.23 -27.54 -13.20
CA GLU A 121 -3.30 -27.95 -14.13
C GLU A 121 -3.52 -26.90 -15.23
N TYR A 122 -3.46 -25.61 -14.90
CA TYR A 122 -3.51 -24.51 -15.86
C TYR A 122 -2.31 -24.53 -16.82
N GLU A 123 -1.08 -24.68 -16.33
CA GLU A 123 0.12 -24.78 -17.18
C GLU A 123 0.06 -25.95 -18.17
N ARG A 124 -0.54 -27.08 -17.78
CA ARG A 124 -0.77 -28.22 -18.68
C ARG A 124 -1.80 -27.93 -19.78
N ASN A 125 -2.77 -27.06 -19.51
CA ASN A 125 -3.81 -26.67 -20.47
C ASN A 125 -3.35 -25.53 -21.40
N VAL A 126 -2.47 -24.64 -20.92
CA VAL A 126 -1.91 -23.52 -21.73
C VAL A 126 -1.13 -24.01 -22.95
N ALA A 127 -0.53 -25.20 -22.89
CA ALA A 127 0.16 -25.84 -24.01
C ALA A 127 -0.78 -26.18 -25.20
N GLU A 128 -2.09 -26.24 -24.98
CA GLU A 128 -3.08 -26.53 -26.04
C GLU A 128 -3.67 -25.23 -26.67
N GLU A 129 -3.51 -24.06 -26.04
CA GLU A 129 -4.05 -22.78 -26.51
C GLU A 129 -3.07 -21.91 -27.34
N GLU A 130 -1.80 -22.33 -27.49
CA GLU A 130 -0.74 -21.52 -28.12
C GLU A 130 -1.04 -21.08 -29.57
N GLU A 131 -1.86 -21.84 -30.31
CA GLU A 131 -2.26 -21.52 -31.69
C GLU A 131 -3.09 -20.20 -31.76
N HIS A 132 -3.87 -19.89 -30.70
CA HIS A 132 -4.83 -18.78 -30.63
C HIS A 132 -4.22 -17.46 -30.11
N HIS A 133 -3.13 -17.51 -29.33
CA HIS A 133 -2.53 -16.34 -28.67
C HIS A 133 -1.69 -15.40 -29.57
N ARG A 134 -1.67 -15.60 -30.89
CA ARG A 134 -0.81 -14.83 -31.84
C ARG A 134 -1.24 -13.37 -32.12
N ARG A 135 -2.03 -12.77 -31.24
CA ARG A 135 -2.24 -11.31 -31.14
C ARG A 135 -2.21 -10.90 -29.67
N ARG A 136 -1.03 -10.52 -29.16
CA ARG A 136 -0.84 -10.12 -27.75
C ARG A 136 -1.62 -8.84 -27.42
N ARG A 137 -2.88 -9.00 -27.02
CA ARG A 137 -3.69 -8.04 -26.28
C ARG A 137 -3.69 -8.43 -24.81
N GLU A 138 -3.83 -7.43 -23.94
CA GLU A 138 -3.69 -7.57 -22.48
C GLU A 138 -5.02 -7.79 -21.73
N LEU A 139 -6.11 -7.72 -22.48
CA LEU A 139 -7.41 -8.31 -22.17
C LEU A 139 -7.66 -9.41 -23.22
N PRO A 140 -8.70 -10.27 -23.05
CA PRO A 140 -9.28 -11.00 -24.17
C PRO A 140 -9.38 -10.12 -25.42
N SER A 141 -9.04 -10.69 -26.58
CA SER A 141 -8.64 -9.89 -27.75
C SER A 141 -9.74 -9.00 -28.33
N ASP A 142 -10.96 -9.24 -27.92
CA ASP A 142 -12.22 -8.59 -28.25
C ASP A 142 -12.58 -7.40 -27.33
N LEU A 143 -11.95 -7.23 -26.15
CA LEU A 143 -12.31 -6.19 -25.18
C LEU A 143 -11.48 -4.89 -25.33
N ASP A 144 -12.16 -3.76 -25.56
CA ASP A 144 -11.61 -2.41 -25.41
C ASP A 144 -11.64 -1.97 -23.93
N PRO A 145 -10.49 -1.75 -23.28
CA PRO A 145 -10.45 -1.31 -21.87
C PRO A 145 -11.13 0.02 -21.58
N HIS A 146 -11.38 0.87 -22.58
CA HIS A 146 -12.05 2.16 -22.39
C HIS A 146 -13.58 2.05 -22.42
N ASP A 147 -14.10 0.95 -22.94
CA ASP A 147 -15.51 0.73 -23.22
C ASP A 147 -16.17 -0.14 -22.15
N LEU A 148 -16.92 0.49 -21.23
CA LEU A 148 -17.59 -0.23 -20.16
C LEU A 148 -18.70 -1.15 -20.70
N GLU A 149 -19.24 -0.90 -21.90
CA GLU A 149 -20.19 -1.80 -22.59
C GLU A 149 -19.56 -3.15 -22.96
N GLN A 150 -18.22 -3.26 -22.93
CA GLN A 150 -17.46 -4.48 -23.15
C GLN A 150 -16.82 -5.02 -21.86
N THR A 151 -16.28 -4.13 -21.01
CA THR A 151 -15.53 -4.54 -19.81
C THR A 151 -16.38 -4.68 -18.54
N GLY A 152 -17.58 -4.09 -18.53
CA GLY A 152 -18.44 -3.99 -17.36
C GLY A 152 -17.94 -3.04 -16.26
N TRP A 153 -18.83 -2.77 -15.30
CA TRP A 153 -18.53 -2.08 -14.05
C TRP A 153 -19.35 -2.69 -12.91
N GLY A 154 -18.75 -2.87 -11.72
CA GLY A 154 -19.45 -3.47 -10.59
C GLY A 154 -19.13 -2.81 -9.25
N VAL A 155 -20.12 -2.84 -8.34
CA VAL A 155 -19.97 -2.40 -6.95
C VAL A 155 -19.88 -3.63 -6.06
N VAL A 156 -18.76 -3.77 -5.35
CA VAL A 156 -18.54 -4.79 -4.33
C VAL A 156 -18.87 -4.16 -2.97
N TYR A 157 -19.85 -4.69 -2.24
CA TYR A 157 -20.35 -4.09 -1.00
C TYR A 157 -20.67 -5.15 0.08
N PRO A 158 -20.67 -4.81 1.38
CA PRO A 158 -20.97 -5.78 2.43
C PRO A 158 -22.42 -6.27 2.32
N GLU A 159 -22.64 -7.58 2.48
CA GLU A 159 -23.95 -8.21 2.37
C GLU A 159 -24.98 -7.54 3.31
N GLY A 160 -26.23 -7.44 2.85
CA GLY A 160 -27.29 -6.68 3.51
C GLY A 160 -27.24 -5.16 3.32
N GLN A 161 -26.13 -4.56 2.86
CA GLN A 161 -26.02 -3.09 2.72
C GLN A 161 -26.46 -2.51 1.37
N ARG A 162 -27.02 -3.32 0.44
CA ARG A 162 -27.34 -2.91 -0.93
C ARG A 162 -28.07 -1.56 -1.02
N GLY A 163 -29.22 -1.45 -0.35
CA GLY A 163 -30.03 -0.23 -0.37
C GLY A 163 -29.38 0.97 0.34
N ARG A 164 -28.38 0.76 1.23
CA ARG A 164 -27.57 1.85 1.77
C ARG A 164 -26.62 2.37 0.69
N ILE A 165 -25.93 1.47 -0.02
CA ILE A 165 -24.98 1.83 -1.08
C ILE A 165 -25.70 2.53 -2.24
N GLU A 166 -26.85 2.01 -2.68
CA GLU A 166 -27.68 2.65 -3.72
C GLU A 166 -28.13 4.07 -3.33
N ARG A 167 -28.40 4.34 -2.03
CA ARG A 167 -28.73 5.70 -1.54
C ARG A 167 -27.52 6.64 -1.42
N LEU A 168 -26.31 6.10 -1.31
CA LEU A 168 -25.07 6.88 -1.10
C LEU A 168 -24.33 7.18 -2.40
N LEU A 169 -24.37 6.26 -3.36
CA LEU A 169 -23.67 6.33 -4.65
C LEU A 169 -24.62 6.35 -5.86
N GLY A 170 -25.92 6.61 -5.64
CA GLY A 170 -26.99 6.45 -6.64
C GLY A 170 -26.68 7.04 -8.02
N ASP A 171 -26.22 8.29 -8.09
CA ASP A 171 -25.95 8.97 -9.36
C ASP A 171 -24.75 8.38 -10.11
N LEU A 172 -23.69 8.00 -9.37
CA LEU A 172 -22.53 7.31 -9.94
C LEU A 172 -22.91 5.89 -10.42
N ILE A 173 -23.71 5.16 -9.63
CA ILE A 173 -24.23 3.85 -9.98
C ILE A 173 -25.08 3.93 -11.25
N PHE A 174 -25.98 4.91 -11.33
CA PHE A 174 -26.84 5.12 -12.50
C PHE A 174 -26.03 5.42 -13.77
N GLU A 175 -25.05 6.34 -13.70
CA GLU A 175 -24.21 6.65 -14.85
C GLU A 175 -23.32 5.45 -15.25
N ARG A 176 -22.82 4.66 -14.28
CA ARG A 176 -22.02 3.47 -14.59
C ARG A 176 -22.87 2.30 -15.11
N GLU A 177 -24.10 2.11 -14.65
CA GLU A 177 -25.05 1.18 -15.27
C GLU A 177 -25.37 1.61 -16.72
N ARG A 178 -25.54 2.91 -16.96
CA ARG A 178 -25.76 3.48 -18.30
C ARG A 178 -24.54 3.30 -19.20
N GLN A 179 -23.32 3.45 -18.69
CA GLN A 179 -22.07 3.26 -19.45
C GLN A 179 -21.70 1.79 -19.66
N ALA A 180 -22.05 0.89 -18.74
CA ALA A 180 -21.71 -0.55 -18.82
C ALA A 180 -22.79 -1.40 -19.49
N GLY A 181 -24.02 -0.89 -19.56
CA GLY A 181 -25.19 -1.67 -19.95
C GLY A 181 -25.62 -2.67 -18.87
N ARG A 182 -26.92 -2.98 -18.85
CA ARG A 182 -27.54 -3.82 -17.81
C ARG A 182 -27.00 -5.25 -17.73
N ALA A 183 -26.32 -5.73 -18.77
CA ALA A 183 -25.73 -7.07 -18.82
C ALA A 183 -24.38 -7.16 -18.07
N LEU A 184 -23.58 -6.08 -18.09
CA LEU A 184 -22.23 -6.04 -17.51
C LEU A 184 -22.11 -5.10 -16.30
N PHE A 185 -23.22 -4.47 -15.90
CA PHE A 185 -23.36 -3.82 -14.60
C PHE A 185 -23.68 -4.82 -13.49
N LYS A 186 -22.94 -4.83 -12.37
CA LYS A 186 -23.19 -5.77 -11.25
C LYS A 186 -23.13 -5.15 -9.85
N MET A 187 -24.14 -5.44 -9.04
CA MET A 187 -24.13 -5.22 -7.58
C MET A 187 -23.74 -6.53 -6.88
N ILE A 188 -22.54 -6.58 -6.31
CA ILE A 188 -21.89 -7.79 -5.77
C ILE A 188 -21.85 -7.75 -4.22
N PRO A 189 -22.68 -8.55 -3.52
CA PRO A 189 -22.64 -8.63 -2.06
C PRO A 189 -21.49 -9.53 -1.56
N VAL A 190 -20.79 -9.07 -0.53
CA VAL A 190 -19.71 -9.76 0.17
C VAL A 190 -20.15 -10.17 1.59
N PRO A 191 -20.25 -11.47 1.90
CA PRO A 191 -20.50 -11.93 3.27
C PRO A 191 -19.29 -11.62 4.19
N PRO A 192 -19.50 -11.43 5.50
CA PRO A 192 -18.41 -11.25 6.46
C PRO A 192 -17.41 -12.40 6.42
N GLY A 193 -16.11 -12.08 6.50
CA GLY A 193 -15.05 -13.08 6.57
C GLY A 193 -14.74 -13.83 5.27
N ILE A 194 -15.26 -13.39 4.11
CA ILE A 194 -14.93 -14.04 2.83
C ILE A 194 -13.42 -14.01 2.56
N THR A 195 -12.86 -15.14 2.14
CA THR A 195 -11.50 -15.19 1.59
C THR A 195 -11.51 -14.79 0.11
N PRO A 196 -10.39 -14.33 -0.47
CA PRO A 196 -10.29 -14.12 -1.91
C PRO A 196 -10.66 -15.37 -2.72
N ARG A 197 -10.21 -16.56 -2.28
CA ARG A 197 -10.53 -17.87 -2.87
C ARG A 197 -12.03 -18.16 -2.85
N ASP A 198 -12.72 -17.86 -1.75
CA ASP A 198 -14.18 -17.99 -1.65
C ASP A 198 -14.92 -17.04 -2.57
N PHE A 199 -14.42 -15.80 -2.71
CA PHE A 199 -14.98 -14.80 -3.61
C PHE A 199 -14.88 -15.26 -5.07
N TRP A 200 -13.70 -15.72 -5.52
CA TRP A 200 -13.51 -16.26 -6.87
C TRP A 200 -14.45 -17.44 -7.16
N ARG A 201 -14.52 -18.40 -6.23
CA ARG A 201 -15.41 -19.56 -6.30
C ARG A 201 -16.89 -19.18 -6.38
N ARG A 202 -17.35 -18.18 -5.60
CA ARG A 202 -18.73 -17.69 -5.59
C ARG A 202 -19.14 -17.05 -6.92
N HIS A 203 -18.17 -16.55 -7.70
CA HIS A 203 -18.40 -15.89 -8.99
C HIS A 203 -18.08 -16.76 -10.22
N ASP A 204 -17.70 -18.03 -10.03
CA ASP A 204 -17.33 -18.96 -11.11
C ASP A 204 -16.19 -18.43 -12.02
N VAL A 205 -15.26 -17.70 -11.40
CA VAL A 205 -14.09 -17.08 -12.06
C VAL A 205 -12.82 -17.76 -11.57
N SER A 206 -12.05 -18.34 -12.49
CA SER A 206 -10.70 -18.83 -12.20
C SER A 206 -9.71 -17.66 -12.06
N PRO A 207 -8.66 -17.80 -11.22
CA PRO A 207 -7.52 -16.87 -11.21
C PRO A 207 -6.97 -16.63 -12.62
N GLY A 208 -6.48 -15.41 -12.89
CA GLY A 208 -6.00 -15.03 -14.22
C GLY A 208 -7.09 -14.70 -15.25
N VAL A 209 -8.28 -15.33 -15.18
CA VAL A 209 -9.34 -15.17 -16.19
C VAL A 209 -10.14 -13.86 -16.00
N ILE A 210 -10.37 -13.17 -17.12
CA ILE A 210 -11.19 -11.97 -17.22
C ILE A 210 -12.42 -12.29 -18.09
N ASP A 211 -13.55 -12.53 -17.42
CA ASP A 211 -14.87 -12.67 -18.02
C ASP A 211 -15.78 -11.59 -17.40
N PRO A 212 -16.04 -10.47 -18.11
CA PRO A 212 -16.93 -9.41 -17.65
C PRO A 212 -18.36 -9.86 -17.37
N ALA A 213 -18.86 -10.86 -18.11
CA ALA A 213 -20.22 -11.38 -17.97
C ALA A 213 -20.37 -12.21 -16.68
N LYS A 214 -19.29 -12.78 -16.14
CA LYS A 214 -19.24 -13.35 -14.77
C LYS A 214 -18.92 -12.31 -13.71
N LEU A 215 -17.82 -11.58 -13.86
CA LEU A 215 -17.34 -10.58 -12.91
C LEU A 215 -16.66 -9.41 -13.65
N PRO A 216 -17.27 -8.20 -13.64
CA PRO A 216 -16.76 -7.02 -14.33
C PRO A 216 -15.27 -6.75 -14.12
N TYR A 217 -14.65 -6.15 -15.13
CA TYR A 217 -13.24 -5.79 -15.09
C TYR A 217 -12.98 -4.52 -14.26
N TYR A 218 -13.90 -3.55 -14.24
CA TYR A 218 -13.86 -2.43 -13.30
C TYR A 218 -14.72 -2.72 -12.07
N LEU A 219 -14.12 -2.65 -10.87
CA LEU A 219 -14.79 -2.93 -9.60
C LEU A 219 -14.53 -1.84 -8.57
N VAL A 220 -15.57 -1.25 -7.97
CA VAL A 220 -15.44 -0.36 -6.81
C VAL A 220 -15.90 -1.07 -5.54
N ILE A 221 -15.03 -1.13 -4.53
CA ILE A 221 -15.33 -1.66 -3.20
C ILE A 221 -15.96 -0.54 -2.37
N ALA A 222 -17.28 -0.55 -2.21
CA ALA A 222 -18.01 0.40 -1.39
C ALA A 222 -18.11 -0.10 0.06
N GLY A 223 -17.02 0.00 0.83
CA GLY A 223 -16.99 -0.52 2.20
C GLY A 223 -15.68 -0.34 2.97
N ASP A 224 -15.84 -0.34 4.29
CA ASP A 224 -14.79 -0.32 5.32
C ASP A 224 -13.88 -1.57 5.21
N PRO A 225 -12.54 -1.46 5.34
CA PRO A 225 -11.64 -2.62 5.39
C PRO A 225 -11.91 -3.61 6.54
N ARG A 226 -12.67 -3.25 7.58
CA ARG A 226 -13.23 -4.20 8.57
C ARG A 226 -14.25 -5.16 7.98
N GLN A 227 -15.03 -4.72 7.00
CA GLN A 227 -16.12 -5.49 6.40
C GLN A 227 -15.70 -6.17 5.10
N ILE A 228 -14.84 -5.52 4.31
CA ILE A 228 -14.23 -6.06 3.09
C ILE A 228 -12.73 -5.84 3.18
N PRO A 229 -11.93 -6.84 3.62
CA PRO A 229 -10.49 -6.70 3.86
C PRO A 229 -9.70 -6.09 2.70
N PHE A 230 -8.57 -5.44 3.01
CA PHE A 230 -7.63 -4.98 1.99
C PHE A 230 -7.10 -6.14 1.12
N GLU A 231 -6.94 -7.34 1.71
CA GLU A 231 -6.50 -8.54 0.97
C GLU A 231 -7.40 -8.86 -0.23
N LEU A 232 -8.72 -8.71 -0.11
CA LEU A 232 -9.61 -8.91 -1.26
C LEU A 232 -9.37 -7.86 -2.36
N GLN A 233 -9.07 -6.61 -1.98
CA GLN A 233 -8.75 -5.56 -2.95
C GLN A 233 -7.46 -5.87 -3.71
N TYR A 234 -6.40 -6.29 -3.01
CA TYR A 234 -5.13 -6.66 -3.62
C TYR A 234 -5.28 -7.80 -4.64
N GLN A 235 -5.98 -8.87 -4.24
CA GLN A 235 -6.16 -10.07 -5.06
C GLN A 235 -7.00 -9.79 -6.30
N LEU A 236 -8.08 -9.01 -6.18
CA LEU A 236 -8.87 -8.58 -7.34
C LEU A 236 -8.03 -7.68 -8.27
N ALA A 237 -7.18 -6.81 -7.73
CA ALA A 237 -6.38 -5.85 -8.50
C ALA A 237 -5.33 -6.50 -9.43
N ILE A 238 -4.95 -7.77 -9.21
CA ILE A 238 -4.01 -8.53 -10.05
C ILE A 238 -4.44 -8.53 -11.53
N ASN A 239 -5.72 -8.81 -11.79
CA ASN A 239 -6.26 -8.91 -13.16
C ASN A 239 -7.46 -8.00 -13.44
N ARG A 240 -7.89 -7.18 -12.47
CA ARG A 240 -9.00 -6.22 -12.62
C ARG A 240 -8.60 -4.81 -12.22
N ALA A 241 -9.34 -3.83 -12.73
CA ALA A 241 -9.21 -2.43 -12.34
C ALA A 241 -10.05 -2.19 -11.09
N VAL A 242 -9.42 -2.12 -9.91
CA VAL A 242 -10.13 -2.12 -8.62
C VAL A 242 -9.81 -0.89 -7.79
N GLY A 243 -10.85 -0.21 -7.31
CA GLY A 243 -10.75 0.89 -6.35
C GLY A 243 -11.63 0.69 -5.13
N ARG A 244 -11.50 1.55 -4.11
CA ARG A 244 -12.30 1.50 -2.88
C ARG A 244 -12.87 2.87 -2.53
N LEU A 245 -14.13 2.89 -2.10
CA LEU A 245 -14.81 4.04 -1.53
C LEU A 245 -15.23 3.74 -0.08
N HIS A 246 -14.55 4.40 0.85
CA HIS A 246 -14.92 4.41 2.26
C HIS A 246 -14.77 5.82 2.83
N PHE A 247 -15.84 6.32 3.45
CA PHE A 247 -15.86 7.57 4.19
C PHE A 247 -16.46 7.33 5.57
N ASP A 248 -15.87 7.93 6.61
CA ASP A 248 -16.47 7.96 7.95
C ASP A 248 -17.78 8.78 7.95
N ASP A 249 -17.83 9.88 7.17
CA ASP A 249 -19.02 10.68 6.89
C ASP A 249 -19.79 10.13 5.66
N PRO A 250 -21.04 9.66 5.81
CA PRO A 250 -21.85 9.19 4.69
C PRO A 250 -22.06 10.25 3.57
N ALA A 251 -22.05 11.55 3.88
CA ALA A 251 -22.22 12.59 2.86
C ALA A 251 -21.00 12.70 1.92
N GLY A 252 -19.82 12.20 2.33
CA GLY A 252 -18.64 12.10 1.47
C GLY A 252 -18.86 11.25 0.22
N TYR A 253 -19.70 10.19 0.30
CA TYR A 253 -20.04 9.35 -0.85
C TYR A 253 -20.79 10.13 -1.95
N ARG A 254 -21.71 11.04 -1.56
CA ARG A 254 -22.48 11.85 -2.52
C ARG A 254 -21.64 12.94 -3.14
N ARG A 255 -20.88 13.70 -2.32
CA ARG A 255 -19.93 14.70 -2.82
C ARG A 255 -18.96 14.08 -3.82
N TYR A 256 -18.41 12.90 -3.51
CA TYR A 256 -17.54 12.17 -4.42
C TYR A 256 -18.23 11.83 -5.76
N ALA A 257 -19.45 11.26 -5.72
CA ALA A 257 -20.22 10.95 -6.92
C ALA A 257 -20.49 12.20 -7.78
N GLU A 258 -20.96 13.29 -7.16
CA GLU A 258 -21.19 14.59 -7.80
C GLU A 258 -19.92 15.13 -8.49
N HIS A 259 -18.77 15.08 -7.81
CA HIS A 259 -17.49 15.56 -8.35
C HIS A 259 -16.95 14.69 -9.50
N VAL A 260 -17.10 13.37 -9.44
CA VAL A 260 -16.73 12.47 -10.55
C VAL A 260 -17.57 12.78 -11.79
N LEU A 261 -18.89 12.92 -11.63
CA LEU A 261 -19.80 13.22 -12.75
C LEU A 261 -19.50 14.60 -13.36
N ALA A 262 -19.23 15.61 -12.53
CA ALA A 262 -18.83 16.95 -12.98
C ALA A 262 -17.48 16.99 -13.73
N ALA A 263 -16.55 16.09 -13.41
CA ALA A 263 -15.28 15.96 -14.14
C ALA A 263 -15.43 15.16 -15.44
N GLU A 264 -16.23 14.09 -15.45
CA GLU A 264 -16.49 13.31 -16.67
C GLU A 264 -17.30 14.10 -17.71
N SER A 265 -18.24 14.96 -17.28
CA SER A 265 -18.93 15.93 -18.14
C SER A 265 -18.05 17.09 -18.62
N ARG A 266 -16.76 17.12 -18.23
CA ARG A 266 -15.81 18.21 -18.49
C ARG A 266 -16.22 19.58 -17.90
N THR A 267 -17.14 19.61 -16.94
CA THR A 267 -17.56 20.85 -16.24
C THR A 267 -16.46 21.38 -15.34
N VAL A 268 -15.65 20.50 -14.74
CA VAL A 268 -14.40 20.84 -14.06
C VAL A 268 -13.23 20.26 -14.85
N GLN A 269 -12.23 21.09 -15.17
CA GLN A 269 -10.98 20.64 -15.80
C GLN A 269 -9.76 21.28 -15.15
N ARG A 270 -8.80 20.44 -14.72
CA ARG A 270 -7.46 20.87 -14.33
C ARG A 270 -6.57 21.14 -15.56
N PRO A 271 -5.51 21.95 -15.43
CA PRO A 271 -4.50 22.09 -16.48
C PRO A 271 -3.83 20.74 -16.80
N ARG A 272 -3.32 20.56 -18.02
CA ARG A 272 -2.50 19.39 -18.41
C ARG A 272 -1.09 19.45 -17.81
N ARG A 273 -1.04 19.48 -16.48
CA ARG A 273 0.18 19.43 -15.69
C ARG A 273 0.15 18.16 -14.85
N ALA A 274 1.30 17.50 -14.77
CA ALA A 274 1.60 16.48 -13.80
C ALA A 274 2.81 16.98 -12.99
N VAL A 275 2.66 17.07 -11.67
CA VAL A 275 3.72 17.55 -10.78
C VAL A 275 4.16 16.40 -9.89
N LEU A 276 5.46 16.12 -9.88
CA LEU A 276 6.09 15.28 -8.88
C LEU A 276 6.70 16.18 -7.81
N PHE A 277 6.10 16.15 -6.63
CA PHE A 277 6.62 16.75 -5.41
C PHE A 277 7.49 15.72 -4.69
N SER A 278 8.76 16.03 -4.44
CA SER A 278 9.71 15.14 -3.78
C SER A 278 10.40 15.86 -2.63
N VAL A 279 10.14 15.40 -1.40
CA VAL A 279 10.79 15.95 -0.21
C VAL A 279 12.29 15.70 -0.24
N ASP A 280 13.06 16.70 0.20
CA ASP A 280 14.47 16.52 0.57
C ASP A 280 14.64 16.93 2.04
N ASN A 281 14.63 15.92 2.91
CA ASN A 281 14.77 16.08 4.36
C ASN A 281 16.22 15.82 4.82
N GLY A 282 17.16 15.66 3.88
CA GLY A 282 18.55 15.29 4.17
C GLY A 282 18.76 13.84 4.62
N ASP A 283 17.70 13.02 4.74
CA ASP A 283 17.76 11.63 5.18
C ASP A 283 17.92 10.62 4.02
N ASP A 284 18.25 9.37 4.36
CA ASP A 284 18.51 8.32 3.36
C ASP A 284 17.25 7.90 2.59
N VAL A 285 16.04 7.95 3.18
CA VAL A 285 14.80 7.60 2.49
C VAL A 285 14.46 8.70 1.48
N SER A 286 14.57 9.98 1.86
CA SER A 286 14.34 11.10 0.94
C SER A 286 15.32 11.08 -0.23
N ARG A 287 16.59 10.72 0.02
CA ARG A 287 17.59 10.50 -1.04
C ARG A 287 17.27 9.30 -1.94
N LEU A 288 16.86 8.15 -1.39
CA LEU A 288 16.47 6.99 -2.21
C LEU A 288 15.22 7.26 -3.07
N LEU A 289 14.26 8.04 -2.56
CA LEU A 289 13.13 8.53 -3.34
C LEU A 289 13.59 9.49 -4.45
N ALA A 290 14.49 10.44 -4.14
CA ALA A 290 15.05 11.34 -5.14
C ALA A 290 15.78 10.59 -6.27
N ASP A 291 16.63 9.62 -5.94
CA ASP A 291 17.53 8.95 -6.88
C ASP A 291 16.85 7.83 -7.69
N TYR A 292 15.93 7.06 -7.09
CA TYR A 292 15.33 5.88 -7.74
C TYR A 292 13.87 6.05 -8.19
N LEU A 293 13.15 7.04 -7.65
CA LEU A 293 11.79 7.40 -8.07
C LEU A 293 11.79 8.71 -8.85
N ALA A 294 12.33 9.79 -8.31
CA ALA A 294 12.10 11.13 -8.85
C ALA A 294 12.95 11.50 -10.06
N ALA A 295 14.28 11.42 -9.95
CA ALA A 295 15.18 11.72 -11.06
C ALA A 295 14.90 10.84 -12.30
N PRO A 296 14.69 9.51 -12.19
CA PRO A 296 14.44 8.68 -13.36
C PRO A 296 13.08 8.94 -14.03
N LEU A 297 12.08 9.48 -13.31
CA LEU A 297 10.82 9.92 -13.92
C LEU A 297 10.96 11.30 -14.59
N ALA A 298 11.65 12.25 -13.93
CA ALA A 298 11.90 13.57 -14.47
C ALA A 298 12.80 13.57 -15.72
N GLU A 299 13.69 12.59 -15.88
CA GLU A 299 14.47 12.38 -17.10
C GLU A 299 13.61 11.82 -18.25
N ARG A 300 12.82 10.77 -17.98
CA ARG A 300 12.17 9.97 -19.02
C ARG A 300 10.79 10.46 -19.45
N LEU A 301 9.97 10.98 -18.53
CA LEU A 301 8.60 11.40 -18.85
C LEU A 301 8.54 12.60 -19.81
N PRO A 302 9.29 13.71 -19.62
CA PRO A 302 9.26 14.83 -20.57
C PRO A 302 9.55 14.39 -22.00
N SER A 303 10.60 13.57 -22.19
CA SER A 303 10.95 12.97 -23.48
C SER A 303 9.81 12.14 -24.11
N PHE A 304 8.97 11.49 -23.31
CA PHE A 304 7.77 10.80 -23.81
C PHE A 304 6.66 11.79 -24.15
N LEU A 305 6.41 12.79 -23.31
CA LEU A 305 5.39 13.81 -23.55
C LEU A 305 5.66 14.61 -24.83
N ASP A 306 6.89 15.09 -25.05
CA ASP A 306 7.26 15.84 -26.25
C ASP A 306 6.98 15.07 -27.56
N ARG A 307 7.07 13.73 -27.52
CA ARG A 307 6.83 12.85 -28.69
C ARG A 307 5.39 12.41 -28.89
N HIS A 308 4.60 12.33 -27.83
CA HIS A 308 3.29 11.65 -27.86
C HIS A 308 2.13 12.47 -27.29
N LEU A 309 2.40 13.44 -26.43
CA LEU A 309 1.46 14.21 -25.61
C LEU A 309 1.97 15.64 -25.38
N ALA A 310 2.33 16.35 -26.45
CA ALA A 310 3.03 17.66 -26.38
C ALA A 310 2.21 18.81 -25.74
N ASP A 311 0.94 18.57 -25.40
CA ASP A 311 0.08 19.48 -24.65
C ASP A 311 0.11 19.24 -23.12
N TRP A 312 0.85 18.24 -22.66
CA TRP A 312 1.14 17.96 -21.26
C TRP A 312 2.49 18.51 -20.83
N ARG A 313 2.58 18.92 -19.56
CA ARG A 313 3.83 19.26 -18.87
C ARG A 313 4.04 18.34 -17.67
N PHE A 314 5.29 17.90 -17.50
CA PHE A 314 5.75 17.21 -16.29
C PHE A 314 6.75 18.11 -15.56
N GLU A 315 6.55 18.29 -14.25
CA GLU A 315 7.36 19.18 -13.42
C GLU A 315 7.84 18.41 -12.18
N LEU A 316 9.08 18.68 -11.74
CA LEU A 316 9.66 18.14 -10.50
C LEU A 316 9.88 19.29 -9.51
N TRP A 317 9.14 19.29 -8.41
CA TRP A 317 9.29 20.24 -7.30
C TRP A 317 10.09 19.53 -6.19
N ARG A 318 11.25 20.09 -5.81
CA ARG A 318 12.21 19.47 -4.87
C ARG A 318 13.12 20.51 -4.21
N GLY A 319 13.77 20.12 -3.11
CA GLY A 319 14.76 20.96 -2.43
C GLY A 319 14.06 22.06 -1.61
N GLU A 320 14.34 23.33 -1.89
CA GLU A 320 13.62 24.43 -1.23
C GLU A 320 12.10 24.36 -1.52
N GLU A 321 11.73 23.99 -2.75
CA GLU A 321 10.34 23.78 -3.21
C GLU A 321 9.76 22.42 -2.75
N SER A 322 9.90 22.09 -1.46
CA SER A 322 9.43 20.81 -0.90
C SER A 322 8.88 20.87 0.54
N ASP A 323 8.35 22.03 0.93
CA ASP A 323 7.71 22.23 2.24
C ASP A 323 6.18 22.01 2.21
N LYS A 324 5.49 22.38 3.30
CA LYS A 324 4.04 22.21 3.45
C LYS A 324 3.24 23.22 2.62
N ASP A 325 3.73 24.44 2.45
CA ASP A 325 3.03 25.48 1.70
C ASP A 325 3.00 25.13 0.20
N ASP A 326 4.08 24.55 -0.32
CA ASP A 326 4.09 23.99 -1.68
C ASP A 326 3.06 22.85 -1.88
N LEU A 327 2.87 21.97 -0.88
CA LEU A 327 1.79 20.99 -0.94
C LEU A 327 0.40 21.63 -0.89
N ILE A 328 0.17 22.67 -0.09
CA ILE A 328 -1.09 23.42 -0.09
C ILE A 328 -1.38 23.99 -1.49
N ARG A 329 -0.36 24.54 -2.16
CA ARG A 329 -0.46 25.08 -3.52
C ARG A 329 -0.80 24.00 -4.55
N LEU A 330 -0.25 22.79 -4.41
CA LEU A 330 -0.49 21.66 -5.31
C LEU A 330 -1.78 20.88 -5.02
N LEU A 331 -2.24 20.84 -3.77
CA LEU A 331 -3.40 20.07 -3.30
C LEU A 331 -4.61 20.98 -3.02
N GLY A 332 -4.89 21.90 -3.95
CA GLY A 332 -6.11 22.70 -4.00
C GLY A 332 -5.91 24.22 -4.01
N GLY A 333 -4.66 24.69 -3.91
CA GLY A 333 -4.27 26.09 -4.12
C GLY A 333 -4.01 26.49 -5.59
N ASP A 334 -3.25 27.57 -5.78
CA ASP A 334 -2.98 28.23 -7.07
C ASP A 334 -2.31 27.33 -8.12
N ALA A 335 -1.48 26.39 -7.67
CA ALA A 335 -0.67 25.54 -8.52
C ALA A 335 -1.33 24.18 -8.87
N THR A 336 -2.56 23.91 -8.40
CA THR A 336 -3.21 22.59 -8.47
C THR A 336 -3.24 21.99 -9.90
N PRO A 337 -2.49 20.90 -10.16
CA PRO A 337 -2.40 20.27 -11.47
C PRO A 337 -3.53 19.24 -11.70
N ALA A 338 -3.51 18.50 -12.81
CA ALA A 338 -4.40 17.35 -12.98
C ALA A 338 -3.91 16.13 -12.20
N LEU A 339 -2.59 15.95 -12.11
CA LEU A 339 -1.93 14.86 -11.41
C LEU A 339 -0.87 15.39 -10.45
N VAL A 340 -0.95 15.04 -9.16
CA VAL A 340 0.15 15.20 -8.20
C VAL A 340 0.71 13.82 -7.86
N LEU A 341 2.03 13.67 -7.88
CA LEU A 341 2.74 12.59 -7.23
C LEU A 341 3.44 13.20 -6.01
N ALA A 342 3.04 12.83 -4.79
CA ALA A 342 3.67 13.30 -3.56
C ALA A 342 4.57 12.18 -3.01
N SER A 343 5.88 12.41 -3.08
CA SER A 343 6.91 11.54 -2.52
C SER A 343 7.37 12.13 -1.20
N CYS A 344 6.92 11.51 -0.10
CA CYS A 344 7.01 12.05 1.25
C CYS A 344 7.20 10.95 2.28
N HIS A 345 7.67 11.31 3.47
CA HIS A 345 7.52 10.42 4.63
C HIS A 345 6.05 10.38 5.05
N GLY A 346 5.63 9.27 5.66
CA GLY A 346 4.26 9.08 6.16
C GLY A 346 4.23 9.05 7.68
N LEU A 347 3.40 9.89 8.30
CA LEU A 347 3.25 9.89 9.76
C LEU A 347 2.74 8.53 10.24
N ARG A 348 3.48 7.94 11.19
CA ARG A 348 3.09 6.75 11.95
C ARG A 348 2.80 7.16 13.40
N LEU A 349 1.66 6.74 13.92
CA LEU A 349 1.30 6.82 15.33
C LEU A 349 1.14 5.40 15.87
N THR A 350 1.43 5.18 17.15
CA THR A 350 1.37 3.85 17.75
C THR A 350 -0.08 3.40 17.99
N VAL A 351 -0.27 2.08 18.08
CA VAL A 351 -1.59 1.51 18.37
C VAL A 351 -2.09 2.00 19.73
N GLY A 352 -3.33 2.47 19.77
CA GLY A 352 -3.94 3.07 20.97
C GLY A 352 -3.79 4.58 21.07
N ASN A 353 -2.99 5.24 20.21
CA ASN A 353 -3.00 6.70 20.10
C ASN A 353 -4.40 7.18 19.67
N PRO A 354 -5.10 8.04 20.44
CA PRO A 354 -6.46 8.47 20.13
C PRO A 354 -6.54 9.24 18.79
N TYR A 355 -5.44 9.86 18.37
CA TYR A 355 -5.32 10.62 17.13
C TYR A 355 -4.89 9.78 15.91
N GLN A 356 -4.61 8.46 16.08
CA GLN A 356 -4.12 7.60 15.01
C GLN A 356 -5.00 7.65 13.75
N ARG A 357 -6.33 7.53 13.92
CA ARG A 357 -7.28 7.59 12.78
C ARG A 357 -7.31 8.93 12.05
N ALA A 358 -7.00 10.03 12.74
CA ALA A 358 -7.08 11.37 12.17
C ALA A 358 -5.82 11.76 11.36
N TYR A 359 -4.64 11.30 11.78
CA TYR A 359 -3.36 11.78 11.25
C TYR A 359 -2.43 10.71 10.67
N GLN A 360 -2.63 9.41 10.92
CA GLN A 360 -1.77 8.38 10.34
C GLN A 360 -1.87 8.38 8.80
N GLY A 361 -0.71 8.39 8.14
CA GLY A 361 -0.60 8.57 6.69
C GLY A 361 -0.57 10.04 6.23
N ALA A 362 -0.53 11.02 7.16
CA ALA A 362 -0.20 12.40 6.82
C ALA A 362 1.19 12.50 6.15
N LEU A 363 1.36 13.46 5.24
CA LEU A 363 2.59 13.66 4.48
C LEU A 363 3.54 14.53 5.30
N ALA A 364 4.76 14.05 5.56
CA ALA A 364 5.78 14.84 6.22
C ALA A 364 6.70 15.50 5.19
N CYS A 365 6.56 16.82 5.07
CA CYS A 365 7.33 17.70 4.20
C CYS A 365 8.67 18.09 4.83
N ARG A 366 9.46 18.89 4.10
CA ARG A 366 10.62 19.58 4.66
C ARG A 366 10.17 20.50 5.81
N ARG A 367 10.89 20.44 6.94
CA ARG A 367 10.68 21.32 8.11
C ARG A 367 11.76 22.40 8.14
N ALA A 368 11.37 23.66 8.25
CA ALA A 368 12.34 24.72 8.58
C ALA A 368 12.81 24.58 10.04
N ASP A 369 14.05 24.95 10.35
CA ASP A 369 14.66 24.66 11.64
C ASP A 369 13.89 25.24 12.85
N ASP A 370 13.29 26.42 12.66
CA ASP A 370 12.55 27.23 13.62
C ASP A 370 11.06 26.87 13.78
N GLN A 371 10.50 26.07 12.87
CA GLN A 371 9.08 25.68 12.92
C GLN A 371 8.79 24.72 14.08
N PRO A 372 7.62 24.84 14.75
CA PRO A 372 7.24 23.92 15.82
C PRO A 372 7.08 22.47 15.30
N PRO A 373 7.11 21.46 16.19
CA PRO A 373 6.81 20.08 15.83
C PRO A 373 5.47 20.00 15.06
N GLY A 374 5.36 19.11 14.08
CA GLY A 374 4.12 18.93 13.31
C GLY A 374 3.78 20.01 12.27
N ALA A 375 4.36 21.22 12.31
CA ALA A 375 4.07 22.27 11.32
C ALA A 375 4.40 21.90 9.87
N HIS A 376 5.31 20.94 9.66
CA HIS A 376 5.70 20.38 8.37
C HIS A 376 4.83 19.18 7.92
N LEU A 377 3.80 18.81 8.68
CA LEU A 377 2.91 17.71 8.35
C LEU A 377 1.68 18.24 7.61
N PHE A 378 1.48 17.78 6.38
CA PHE A 378 0.26 18.00 5.61
C PHE A 378 -0.75 16.88 5.89
N HIS A 379 -1.91 17.24 6.41
CA HIS A 379 -2.98 16.33 6.82
C HIS A 379 -4.35 16.78 6.32
N ALA A 380 -5.40 16.02 6.66
CA ALA A 380 -6.75 16.25 6.15
C ALA A 380 -7.38 17.62 6.48
N GLY A 381 -6.86 18.34 7.48
CA GLY A 381 -7.35 19.68 7.86
C GLY A 381 -6.77 20.81 6.99
N ASP A 382 -5.63 20.57 6.34
CA ASP A 382 -5.00 21.53 5.42
C ASP A 382 -5.76 21.64 4.08
N LEU A 383 -6.83 20.87 3.92
CA LEU A 383 -7.73 20.87 2.76
C LEU A 383 -8.98 21.73 2.99
N ASP A 384 -9.14 22.38 4.15
CA ASP A 384 -10.29 23.24 4.44
C ASP A 384 -10.28 24.47 3.49
N GLY A 385 -11.26 24.52 2.59
CA GLY A 385 -11.36 25.53 1.54
C GLY A 385 -10.53 25.26 0.28
N ALA A 386 -9.78 24.16 0.22
CA ALA A 386 -8.93 23.80 -0.90
C ALA A 386 -9.74 23.24 -2.10
N ASP A 387 -9.47 23.71 -3.33
CA ASP A 387 -10.15 23.25 -4.53
C ASP A 387 -9.41 22.09 -5.20
N VAL A 388 -9.61 20.88 -4.69
CA VAL A 388 -9.04 19.63 -5.25
C VAL A 388 -9.89 18.99 -6.36
N ARG A 389 -10.96 19.64 -6.83
CA ARG A 389 -11.92 19.04 -7.78
C ARG A 389 -11.24 18.63 -9.09
N GLY A 390 -11.35 17.38 -9.51
CA GLY A 390 -10.73 16.89 -10.74
C GLY A 390 -9.24 16.53 -10.65
N LEU A 391 -8.64 16.58 -9.46
CA LEU A 391 -7.27 16.10 -9.20
C LEU A 391 -7.24 14.56 -9.12
N ILE A 392 -6.15 13.94 -9.56
CA ILE A 392 -5.72 12.62 -9.10
C ILE A 392 -4.42 12.79 -8.30
N ALA A 393 -4.35 12.20 -7.11
CA ALA A 393 -3.16 12.22 -6.26
C ALA A 393 -2.53 10.83 -6.17
N PHE A 394 -1.21 10.75 -6.23
CA PHE A 394 -0.43 9.54 -5.99
C PHE A 394 0.47 9.77 -4.77
N LEU A 395 0.17 9.10 -3.65
CA LEU A 395 0.85 9.29 -2.38
C LEU A 395 1.87 8.17 -2.15
N PHE A 396 3.14 8.48 -2.39
CA PHE A 396 4.29 7.63 -2.08
C PHE A 396 4.78 7.92 -0.66
N ASN A 397 3.98 7.49 0.32
CA ASN A 397 4.29 7.57 1.74
C ASN A 397 3.72 6.37 2.52
N CYS A 398 4.34 6.05 3.66
CA CYS A 398 3.82 5.02 4.58
C CYS A 398 2.40 5.35 5.04
N PHE A 399 1.52 4.35 5.06
CA PHE A 399 0.12 4.46 5.47
C PHE A 399 -0.75 5.43 4.64
N GLY A 400 -0.25 5.95 3.52
CA GLY A 400 -0.90 6.99 2.71
C GLY A 400 -2.32 6.67 2.24
N ALA A 401 -2.63 5.40 1.94
CA ALA A 401 -3.98 4.95 1.62
C ALA A 401 -4.71 4.32 2.83
N GLY A 402 -3.99 3.73 3.78
CA GLY A 402 -4.61 3.12 4.94
C GLY A 402 -3.67 2.31 5.82
N THR A 403 -4.25 1.79 6.90
CA THR A 403 -3.57 0.99 7.91
C THR A 403 -4.29 -0.35 8.06
N PRO A 404 -3.61 -1.50 7.92
CA PRO A 404 -4.17 -2.80 8.26
C PRO A 404 -4.20 -2.99 9.78
N ARG A 405 -4.95 -3.98 10.30
CA ARG A 405 -4.88 -4.29 11.74
C ARG A 405 -3.47 -4.73 12.15
N PHE A 406 -2.89 -5.60 11.33
CA PHE A 406 -1.62 -6.28 11.57
C PHE A 406 -0.60 -5.90 10.51
N ASP A 407 0.65 -5.82 10.92
CA ASP A 407 1.78 -5.54 10.02
C ASP A 407 1.88 -6.60 8.92
N ASN A 408 1.97 -6.15 7.66
CA ASN A 408 2.23 -7.01 6.52
C ASN A 408 3.69 -7.46 6.44
N PHE A 409 4.56 -6.87 7.25
CA PHE A 409 5.98 -7.17 7.31
C PHE A 409 6.32 -7.77 8.69
N PRO A 410 7.32 -8.66 8.75
CA PRO A 410 7.70 -9.36 9.99
C PRO A 410 8.22 -8.41 11.08
N HIS A 411 8.06 -8.84 12.34
CA HIS A 411 8.63 -8.16 13.50
C HIS A 411 10.01 -8.66 13.88
N GLU A 412 10.87 -7.71 14.20
CA GLU A 412 12.17 -7.94 14.83
C GLU A 412 11.99 -8.52 16.24
N SER A 413 12.91 -9.40 16.65
CA SER A 413 13.13 -9.69 18.07
C SER A 413 14.39 -9.00 18.59
N ASP A 414 14.24 -8.33 19.73
CA ASP A 414 15.38 -8.01 20.59
C ASP A 414 15.90 -9.31 21.21
N GLY A 415 16.92 -9.91 20.59
CA GLY A 415 17.74 -10.97 21.16
C GLY A 415 17.08 -12.35 21.37
N GLY A 416 15.79 -12.52 21.05
CA GLY A 416 15.06 -13.77 21.31
C GLY A 416 15.33 -14.88 20.29
N THR A 417 15.57 -16.10 20.78
CA THR A 417 15.71 -17.33 19.99
C THR A 417 14.43 -17.73 19.25
N LEU A 418 14.59 -18.55 18.20
CA LEU A 418 13.56 -18.95 17.23
C LEU A 418 12.34 -19.73 17.76
N ALA A 419 12.25 -19.98 19.07
CA ALA A 419 11.17 -20.75 19.67
C ALA A 419 9.83 -19.98 19.71
N GLU A 420 9.87 -18.64 19.69
CA GLU A 420 8.69 -17.79 19.79
C GLU A 420 8.30 -17.18 18.44
N ALA A 421 7.40 -17.87 17.74
CA ALA A 421 6.61 -17.29 16.65
C ALA A 421 5.61 -16.29 17.24
N ARG A 422 6.07 -15.07 17.54
CA ARG A 422 5.19 -13.97 17.92
C ARG A 422 4.22 -13.65 16.78
N PRO A 423 2.95 -13.34 17.07
CA PRO A 423 2.00 -12.88 16.06
C PRO A 423 2.51 -11.58 15.42
N PRO A 424 2.06 -11.25 14.19
CA PRO A 424 2.22 -9.90 13.65
C PRO A 424 1.74 -8.87 14.67
N ALA A 425 2.57 -7.85 14.94
CA ALA A 425 2.20 -6.80 15.86
C ALA A 425 1.05 -5.98 15.27
N GLU A 426 0.24 -5.48 16.18
CA GLU A 426 -0.92 -4.69 15.85
C GLU A 426 -0.48 -3.27 15.50
N LEU A 427 -0.81 -2.83 14.28
CA LEU A 427 -0.57 -1.48 13.80
C LEU A 427 -1.74 -0.55 14.13
N ALA A 428 -2.94 -1.10 14.26
CA ALA A 428 -4.15 -0.38 14.67
C ALA A 428 -5.16 -1.37 15.27
N ALA A 429 -5.96 -0.93 16.24
CA ALA A 429 -6.99 -1.77 16.87
C ALA A 429 -8.03 -2.34 15.87
N ALA A 430 -8.17 -1.69 14.71
CA ALA A 430 -8.92 -2.17 13.56
C ALA A 430 -8.33 -1.56 12.28
N PRO A 431 -8.45 -2.22 11.10
CA PRO A 431 -8.00 -1.62 9.85
C PRO A 431 -8.83 -0.39 9.48
N PHE A 432 -8.23 0.58 8.79
CA PHE A 432 -8.91 1.79 8.33
C PHE A 432 -8.28 2.38 7.05
N VAL A 433 -9.09 3.14 6.29
CA VAL A 433 -8.62 3.98 5.17
C VAL A 433 -8.15 5.32 5.75
N ALA A 434 -6.97 5.78 5.34
CA ALA A 434 -6.33 6.98 5.90
C ALA A 434 -7.19 8.24 5.69
N ARG A 435 -7.15 9.17 6.64
CA ARG A 435 -8.05 10.33 6.66
C ARG A 435 -7.79 11.33 5.54
N LEU A 436 -6.54 11.52 5.15
CA LEU A 436 -6.14 12.44 4.08
C LEU A 436 -6.78 12.06 2.72
N PRO A 437 -6.70 10.80 2.23
CA PRO A 437 -7.46 10.37 1.07
C PRO A 437 -8.98 10.55 1.17
N GLN A 438 -9.58 10.28 2.34
CA GLN A 438 -11.03 10.50 2.52
C GLN A 438 -11.39 11.98 2.31
N ALA A 439 -10.58 12.91 2.82
CA ALA A 439 -10.79 14.34 2.64
C ALA A 439 -10.57 14.77 1.18
N LEU A 440 -9.49 14.31 0.53
CA LEU A 440 -9.23 14.57 -0.90
C LEU A 440 -10.41 14.13 -1.78
N LEU A 441 -10.89 12.90 -1.62
CA LEU A 441 -12.02 12.37 -2.39
C LEU A 441 -13.32 13.13 -2.09
N ALA A 442 -13.59 13.45 -0.83
CA ALA A 442 -14.80 14.18 -0.43
C ALA A 442 -14.80 15.66 -0.83
N GLY A 443 -13.63 16.25 -1.09
CA GLY A 443 -13.44 17.59 -1.68
C GLY A 443 -13.36 17.58 -3.22
N GLY A 444 -13.40 16.40 -3.84
CA GLY A 444 -13.56 16.24 -5.29
C GLY A 444 -12.33 15.78 -6.08
N ALA A 445 -11.25 15.33 -5.42
CA ALA A 445 -10.26 14.52 -6.11
C ALA A 445 -10.94 13.27 -6.67
N LEU A 446 -10.64 12.91 -7.91
CA LEU A 446 -11.27 11.80 -8.62
C LEU A 446 -10.79 10.45 -8.09
N ALA A 447 -9.53 10.40 -7.65
CA ALA A 447 -8.94 9.24 -7.03
C ALA A 447 -7.68 9.62 -6.25
N VAL A 448 -7.33 8.76 -5.29
CA VAL A 448 -6.04 8.75 -4.63
C VAL A 448 -5.44 7.36 -4.79
N VAL A 449 -4.24 7.27 -5.36
CA VAL A 449 -3.44 6.04 -5.36
C VAL A 449 -2.45 6.16 -4.20
N GLY A 450 -2.30 5.13 -3.37
CA GLY A 450 -1.38 5.22 -2.23
C GLY A 450 -1.14 3.88 -1.56
N HIS A 451 -0.22 3.89 -0.59
CA HIS A 451 0.26 2.69 0.06
C HIS A 451 -0.54 2.36 1.34
N VAL A 452 -0.94 1.10 1.50
CA VAL A 452 -1.44 0.57 2.77
C VAL A 452 -0.26 0.04 3.58
N ASP A 453 -0.18 0.33 4.88
CA ASP A 453 0.98 -0.04 5.72
C ASP A 453 2.28 0.72 5.34
N ARG A 454 3.40 0.37 5.96
CA ARG A 454 4.76 0.87 5.68
C ARG A 454 5.15 0.63 4.22
N GLY A 455 5.52 1.70 3.51
CA GLY A 455 6.11 1.60 2.19
C GLY A 455 7.62 1.38 2.28
N TRP A 456 8.14 0.56 1.38
CA TRP A 456 9.56 0.29 1.19
C TRP A 456 10.01 0.83 -0.18
N THR A 457 11.30 0.81 -0.44
CA THR A 457 11.85 1.26 -1.73
C THR A 457 11.72 0.21 -2.83
N LEU A 458 11.28 -1.01 -2.52
CA LEU A 458 11.27 -2.15 -3.44
C LEU A 458 10.14 -2.10 -4.49
N SER A 459 9.19 -1.19 -4.34
CA SER A 459 8.18 -0.89 -5.37
C SER A 459 8.75 -0.10 -6.56
N PHE A 460 9.86 0.62 -6.38
CA PHE A 460 10.49 1.45 -7.41
C PHE A 460 12.02 1.23 -7.57
N SER A 461 12.63 0.41 -6.72
CA SER A 461 13.99 -0.11 -6.88
C SER A 461 13.99 -1.65 -6.88
N TRP A 462 15.07 -2.26 -7.38
CA TRP A 462 15.25 -3.72 -7.40
C TRP A 462 16.73 -4.07 -7.30
N THR A 463 17.10 -5.17 -6.63
CA THR A 463 18.48 -5.63 -6.56
C THR A 463 18.80 -6.55 -7.74
N LEU A 464 19.53 -6.05 -8.75
CA LEU A 464 20.17 -6.87 -9.77
C LEU A 464 21.58 -7.21 -9.30
N GLY A 465 21.69 -8.30 -8.55
CA GLY A 465 22.92 -8.64 -7.82
C GLY A 465 23.25 -7.57 -6.78
N GLU A 466 24.48 -7.08 -6.82
CA GLU A 466 25.07 -6.19 -5.81
C GLU A 466 24.63 -4.71 -5.87
N ARG A 467 23.82 -4.31 -6.86
CA ARG A 467 23.43 -2.91 -7.06
C ARG A 467 21.91 -2.73 -7.02
N PRO A 468 21.40 -1.66 -6.38
CA PRO A 468 20.04 -1.22 -6.63
C PRO A 468 19.95 -0.71 -8.07
N SER A 469 19.20 -1.44 -8.88
CA SER A 469 18.67 -0.99 -10.15
C SER A 469 17.44 -0.12 -9.91
N GLU A 470 17.29 0.90 -10.75
CA GLU A 470 16.00 1.51 -11.02
C GLU A 470 14.99 0.43 -11.40
N ALA A 471 13.79 0.52 -10.83
CA ALA A 471 12.66 -0.36 -11.16
C ALA A 471 11.33 0.40 -11.24
N VAL A 472 11.38 1.73 -11.36
CA VAL A 472 10.21 2.62 -11.48
C VAL A 472 9.51 2.47 -12.83
N ARG A 473 10.07 1.75 -13.82
CA ARG A 473 9.43 1.43 -15.12
C ARG A 473 7.96 1.02 -15.05
N SER A 474 7.54 0.21 -14.07
CA SER A 474 6.12 -0.15 -13.92
C SER A 474 5.24 1.05 -13.55
N LEU A 475 5.75 1.97 -12.75
CA LEU A 475 5.09 3.25 -12.48
C LEU A 475 5.17 4.18 -13.70
N GLU A 476 6.34 4.31 -14.33
CA GLU A 476 6.57 5.11 -15.54
C GLU A 476 5.55 4.76 -16.64
N ASP A 477 5.39 3.47 -16.94
CA ASP A 477 4.43 2.99 -17.94
C ASP A 477 2.97 3.18 -17.49
N SER A 478 2.68 3.09 -16.19
CA SER A 478 1.36 3.42 -15.65
C SER A 478 1.02 4.90 -15.80
N LEU A 479 2.00 5.79 -15.60
CA LEU A 479 1.87 7.23 -15.79
C LEU A 479 1.68 7.58 -17.28
N LYS A 480 2.43 6.95 -18.20
CA LYS A 480 2.23 7.09 -19.65
C LYS A 480 0.80 6.75 -20.06
N LEU A 481 0.27 5.61 -19.59
CA LEU A 481 -1.12 5.19 -19.85
C LEU A 481 -2.12 6.23 -19.31
N LEU A 482 -1.95 6.69 -18.06
CA LEU A 482 -2.87 7.64 -17.44
C LEU A 482 -2.87 9.00 -18.17
N LEU A 483 -1.69 9.52 -18.52
CA LEU A 483 -1.52 10.79 -19.24
C LEU A 483 -2.03 10.70 -20.70
N ALA A 484 -1.93 9.51 -21.33
CA ALA A 484 -2.53 9.22 -22.63
C ALA A 484 -4.07 9.06 -22.60
N GLY A 485 -4.71 9.27 -21.45
CA GLY A 485 -6.17 9.26 -21.31
C GLY A 485 -6.77 7.89 -21.01
N HIS A 486 -5.99 6.93 -20.51
CA HIS A 486 -6.55 5.66 -20.04
C HIS A 486 -7.32 5.85 -18.72
N ARG A 487 -8.32 4.98 -18.46
CA ARG A 487 -9.02 4.93 -17.17
C ARG A 487 -8.05 4.50 -16.08
N LEU A 488 -8.14 5.07 -14.88
CA LEU A 488 -7.11 4.96 -13.84
C LEU A 488 -6.74 3.52 -13.47
N GLY A 489 -7.71 2.68 -13.08
CA GLY A 489 -7.42 1.33 -12.62
C GLY A 489 -6.86 0.41 -13.71
N HIS A 490 -7.08 0.76 -14.98
CA HIS A 490 -6.43 0.11 -16.12
C HIS A 490 -5.02 0.65 -16.37
N ALA A 491 -4.82 1.96 -16.23
CA ALA A 491 -3.51 2.59 -16.34
C ALA A 491 -2.52 1.99 -15.32
N LEU A 492 -2.96 1.62 -14.12
CA LEU A 492 -2.12 0.99 -13.08
C LEU A 492 -1.79 -0.50 -13.31
N ARG A 493 -2.22 -1.13 -14.41
CA ARG A 493 -1.91 -2.55 -14.68
C ARG A 493 -0.40 -2.88 -14.65
N PRO A 494 0.52 -2.08 -15.20
CA PRO A 494 1.95 -2.38 -15.11
C PRO A 494 2.45 -2.48 -13.66
N LEU A 495 1.87 -1.70 -12.73
CA LEU A 495 2.17 -1.79 -11.29
C LEU A 495 1.63 -3.10 -10.68
N HIS A 496 0.37 -3.46 -10.93
CA HIS A 496 -0.18 -4.73 -10.41
C HIS A 496 0.47 -5.98 -11.05
N ARG A 497 0.98 -5.89 -12.28
CA ARG A 497 1.81 -6.95 -12.88
C ARG A 497 3.15 -7.13 -12.19
N ARG A 498 3.77 -6.06 -11.71
CA ARG A 498 4.98 -6.16 -10.89
C ARG A 498 4.69 -6.98 -9.64
N TYR A 499 3.57 -6.70 -8.95
CA TYR A 499 3.10 -7.52 -7.83
C TYR A 499 2.94 -9.00 -8.22
N ALA A 500 2.22 -9.32 -9.31
CA ALA A 500 2.02 -10.70 -9.76
C ALA A 500 3.34 -11.43 -10.11
N ALA A 501 4.28 -10.76 -10.77
CA ALA A 501 5.60 -11.31 -11.08
C ALA A 501 6.42 -11.58 -9.81
N LEU A 502 6.34 -10.69 -8.82
CA LEU A 502 7.00 -10.88 -7.52
C LEU A 502 6.37 -12.02 -6.71
N ALA A 503 5.07 -12.29 -6.85
CA ALA A 503 4.42 -13.45 -6.27
C ALA A 503 4.95 -14.76 -6.87
N ALA A 504 5.07 -14.83 -8.20
CA ALA A 504 5.68 -15.98 -8.88
C ALA A 504 7.16 -16.18 -8.47
N HIS A 505 7.92 -15.09 -8.32
CA HIS A 505 9.30 -15.15 -7.83
C HIS A 505 9.40 -15.60 -6.36
N LEU A 506 8.38 -15.35 -5.53
CA LEU A 506 8.33 -15.76 -4.13
C LEU A 506 7.91 -17.23 -3.97
N ALA A 507 7.10 -17.76 -4.88
CA ALA A 507 6.58 -19.13 -4.83
C ALA A 507 7.69 -20.19 -4.83
N ALA A 508 8.63 -20.15 -5.78
CA ALA A 508 9.65 -21.19 -5.89
C ALA A 508 10.56 -21.34 -4.63
N PRO A 509 11.07 -20.25 -4.00
CA PRO A 509 11.73 -20.33 -2.69
C PRO A 509 10.85 -20.93 -1.58
N LEU A 510 9.56 -20.60 -1.54
CA LEU A 510 8.64 -21.15 -0.54
C LEU A 510 8.43 -22.66 -0.74
N GLU A 511 8.30 -23.15 -1.97
CA GLU A 511 8.18 -24.59 -2.22
C GLU A 511 9.44 -25.37 -1.83
N ARG A 512 10.63 -24.83 -2.15
CA ARG A 512 11.91 -25.43 -1.75
C ARG A 512 12.00 -25.55 -0.23
N LEU A 513 11.55 -24.52 0.48
CA LEU A 513 11.47 -24.49 1.94
C LEU A 513 10.46 -25.53 2.49
N GLU A 514 9.30 -25.69 1.85
CA GLU A 514 8.31 -26.70 2.19
C GLU A 514 8.79 -28.14 1.92
N ARG A 515 9.73 -28.33 0.98
CA ARG A 515 10.48 -29.59 0.73
C ARG A 515 11.61 -29.85 1.74
N GLY A 516 11.90 -28.88 2.62
CA GLY A 516 13.01 -28.97 3.58
C GLY A 516 14.39 -28.70 2.97
N GLU A 517 14.46 -28.09 1.78
CA GLU A 517 15.71 -27.61 1.23
C GLU A 517 16.22 -26.38 1.99
N ASP A 518 17.54 -26.18 1.95
CA ASP A 518 18.12 -24.92 2.40
C ASP A 518 17.83 -23.79 1.39
N VAL A 519 17.31 -22.68 1.90
CA VAL A 519 16.91 -21.50 1.14
C VAL A 519 17.51 -20.30 1.84
N ASP A 520 18.21 -19.44 1.10
CA ASP A 520 18.72 -18.20 1.68
C ASP A 520 17.55 -17.38 2.20
N GLY A 521 17.53 -17.25 3.52
CA GLY A 521 16.49 -16.53 4.22
C GLY A 521 16.58 -15.01 4.00
N VAL A 522 17.76 -14.47 3.69
CA VAL A 522 17.90 -13.06 3.29
C VAL A 522 17.18 -12.84 1.96
N GLU A 523 17.48 -13.65 0.95
CA GLU A 523 16.78 -13.62 -0.34
C GLU A 523 15.26 -13.79 -0.18
N LEU A 524 14.81 -14.77 0.62
CA LEU A 524 13.40 -14.99 0.89
C LEU A 524 12.73 -13.78 1.56
N GLY A 525 13.42 -13.14 2.51
CA GLY A 525 12.94 -11.94 3.18
C GLY A 525 12.85 -10.72 2.26
N VAL A 526 13.81 -10.54 1.35
CA VAL A 526 13.77 -9.48 0.32
C VAL A 526 12.63 -9.72 -0.67
N ARG A 527 12.47 -10.95 -1.17
CA ARG A 527 11.38 -11.33 -2.09
C ARG A 527 10.00 -11.13 -1.45
N TRP A 528 9.83 -11.51 -0.18
CA TRP A 528 8.60 -11.30 0.59
C TRP A 528 8.28 -9.81 0.78
N THR A 529 9.26 -9.00 1.18
CA THR A 529 9.07 -7.56 1.36
C THR A 529 8.72 -6.88 0.05
N ALA A 530 9.42 -7.18 -1.05
CA ALA A 530 9.11 -6.61 -2.36
C ALA A 530 7.71 -6.99 -2.87
N HIS A 531 7.31 -8.26 -2.66
CA HIS A 531 5.96 -8.74 -2.97
C HIS A 531 4.89 -7.94 -2.22
N ASN A 532 5.01 -7.83 -0.89
CA ASN A 532 4.01 -7.12 -0.08
C ASN A 532 4.00 -5.62 -0.31
N ASP A 533 5.15 -5.01 -0.57
CA ASP A 533 5.29 -3.60 -0.91
C ASP A 533 4.60 -3.28 -2.25
N ALA A 534 4.90 -4.04 -3.31
CA ALA A 534 4.25 -3.86 -4.61
C ALA A 534 2.73 -4.15 -4.57
N ARG A 535 2.29 -5.09 -3.71
CA ARG A 535 0.86 -5.42 -3.47
C ARG A 535 0.08 -4.28 -2.83
N ASN A 536 0.73 -3.55 -1.91
CA ASN A 536 0.05 -2.66 -0.97
C ASN A 536 -0.31 -1.29 -1.57
N PHE A 537 0.08 -0.98 -2.80
CA PHE A 537 -0.47 0.15 -3.55
C PHE A 537 -1.92 -0.12 -3.99
N ILE A 538 -2.85 0.74 -3.58
CA ILE A 538 -4.27 0.63 -3.92
C ILE A 538 -4.82 1.93 -4.50
N VAL A 539 -5.90 1.80 -5.29
CA VAL A 539 -6.77 2.92 -5.67
C VAL A 539 -7.84 3.13 -4.61
N LEU A 540 -7.99 4.38 -4.17
CA LEU A 540 -9.14 4.90 -3.47
C LEU A 540 -9.90 5.82 -4.45
N GLY A 541 -11.19 5.60 -4.63
CA GLY A 541 -11.97 6.14 -5.74
C GLY A 541 -12.60 5.05 -6.61
N ASP A 542 -13.38 5.46 -7.61
CA ASP A 542 -13.84 4.64 -8.72
C ASP A 542 -12.69 4.40 -9.71
N PRO A 543 -12.26 3.15 -9.98
CA PRO A 543 -11.15 2.86 -10.88
C PRO A 543 -11.44 3.20 -12.35
N ALA A 544 -12.70 3.47 -12.71
CA ALA A 544 -13.10 3.81 -14.07
C ALA A 544 -12.87 5.30 -14.42
N VAL A 545 -12.50 6.17 -13.48
CA VAL A 545 -12.29 7.61 -13.76
C VAL A 545 -11.15 7.85 -14.76
N TYR A 546 -11.27 8.96 -15.50
CA TYR A 546 -10.23 9.48 -16.38
C TYR A 546 -9.55 10.70 -15.75
N LEU A 547 -8.26 10.90 -16.02
CA LEU A 547 -7.49 12.03 -15.47
C LEU A 547 -8.02 13.42 -15.87
N ARG A 548 -8.66 13.56 -17.05
CA ARG A 548 -9.26 14.82 -17.52
C ARG A 548 -10.61 14.63 -18.22
N GLY A 549 -11.45 13.76 -17.66
CA GLY A 549 -12.72 13.33 -18.26
C GLY A 549 -12.52 12.39 -19.45
N ARG A 550 -13.62 11.83 -19.98
CA ARG A 550 -13.55 10.85 -21.10
C ARG A 550 -12.88 11.48 -22.32
N PRO A 551 -11.81 10.90 -22.91
CA PRO A 551 -11.22 11.41 -24.13
C PRO A 551 -12.19 11.24 -25.31
N ASP A 552 -12.09 12.12 -26.30
CA ASP A 552 -12.82 11.94 -27.56
C ASP A 552 -12.28 10.67 -28.26
N ARG A 553 -13.14 9.84 -28.88
CA ARG A 553 -12.75 8.48 -29.35
C ARG A 553 -11.62 8.46 -30.38
N THR A 554 -11.27 9.61 -30.96
CA THR A 554 -10.15 9.83 -31.90
C THR A 554 -8.84 10.24 -31.23
N ALA A 555 -8.84 10.56 -29.94
CA ALA A 555 -7.70 11.14 -29.21
C ALA A 555 -6.99 10.18 -28.25
N ALA A 556 -7.53 8.97 -28.04
CA ALA A 556 -6.81 7.92 -27.32
C ALA A 556 -5.64 7.43 -28.20
N VAL A 557 -4.42 7.83 -27.86
CA VAL A 557 -3.21 7.44 -28.60
C VAL A 557 -3.00 5.93 -28.43
N PRO A 558 -3.07 5.11 -29.49
CA PRO A 558 -2.81 3.68 -29.36
C PRO A 558 -1.33 3.48 -29.03
N LEU A 559 -1.03 3.15 -27.77
CA LEU A 559 0.33 2.79 -27.34
C LEU A 559 0.80 1.43 -27.88
N SER A 560 0.09 0.83 -28.84
CA SER A 560 0.53 -0.29 -29.66
C SER A 560 1.59 0.13 -30.69
N GLY A 561 2.66 0.75 -30.22
CA GLY A 561 3.90 0.92 -30.98
C GLY A 561 4.67 -0.39 -30.95
N ASP A 562 4.64 -1.14 -32.05
CA ASP A 562 5.35 -2.41 -32.23
C ASP A 562 6.88 -2.23 -32.21
N ARG A 563 7.44 -2.02 -31.01
CA ARG A 563 8.85 -2.26 -30.74
C ARG A 563 8.97 -3.64 -30.11
N ARG A 564 9.27 -4.61 -30.97
CA ARG A 564 9.90 -5.88 -30.56
C ARG A 564 11.06 -5.56 -29.62
N VAL A 565 10.88 -5.83 -28.34
CA VAL A 565 12.03 -6.04 -27.45
C VAL A 565 12.64 -7.38 -27.88
N ARG A 566 13.52 -7.32 -28.88
CA ARG A 566 14.64 -8.26 -28.88
C ARG A 566 15.34 -8.03 -27.54
N LEU A 567 15.70 -9.08 -26.81
CA LEU A 567 16.79 -8.93 -25.86
C LEU A 567 17.96 -8.41 -26.68
N ALA A 568 18.35 -7.16 -26.43
CA ALA A 568 19.52 -6.60 -27.09
C ALA A 568 20.74 -7.39 -26.60
N ASP A 569 21.70 -7.61 -27.49
CA ASP A 569 22.95 -8.31 -27.18
C ASP A 569 23.71 -7.64 -26.01
N ASP A 570 23.39 -6.38 -25.72
CA ASP A 570 23.69 -5.60 -24.51
C ASP A 570 23.53 -6.38 -23.19
N VAL A 571 22.51 -7.26 -23.06
CA VAL A 571 22.31 -8.06 -21.83
C VAL A 571 23.40 -9.13 -21.68
N LEU A 572 23.86 -9.72 -22.79
CA LEU A 572 25.02 -10.61 -22.79
C LEU A 572 26.33 -9.81 -22.63
N HIS A 573 26.44 -8.64 -23.28
CA HIS A 573 27.64 -7.82 -23.20
C HIS A 573 27.90 -7.27 -21.78
N PHE A 574 26.83 -6.91 -21.06
CA PHE A 574 26.93 -6.47 -19.66
C PHE A 574 27.39 -7.61 -18.73
N ALA A 575 26.95 -8.84 -18.98
CA ALA A 575 27.39 -10.03 -18.25
C ALA A 575 28.89 -10.34 -18.47
N VAL A 576 29.45 -9.99 -19.64
CA VAL A 576 30.87 -10.22 -19.97
C VAL A 576 31.78 -9.11 -19.41
N GLU A 577 31.38 -7.83 -19.46
CA GLU A 577 32.22 -6.74 -18.90
C GLU A 577 32.21 -6.69 -17.36
N ALA A 578 31.10 -7.09 -16.71
CA ALA A 578 31.01 -7.11 -15.25
C ALA A 578 32.03 -8.05 -14.58
N ALA A 579 32.53 -9.06 -15.31
CA ALA A 579 33.57 -9.97 -14.82
C ALA A 579 34.96 -9.32 -14.70
N GLY A 580 35.17 -8.11 -15.23
CA GLY A 580 36.52 -7.60 -15.52
C GLY A 580 37.15 -6.61 -14.52
N ARG A 581 36.41 -5.92 -13.64
CA ARG A 581 36.95 -4.75 -12.91
C ARG A 581 36.64 -4.68 -11.42
N ARG A 582 37.69 -4.36 -10.65
CA ARG A 582 37.90 -4.60 -9.22
C ARG A 582 36.80 -4.08 -8.27
N ARG A 583 36.54 -4.91 -7.26
CA ARG A 583 35.64 -4.75 -6.11
C ARG A 583 35.81 -3.43 -5.35
N LEU A 584 34.68 -2.75 -5.14
CA LEU A 584 34.33 -2.05 -3.90
C LEU A 584 33.06 -2.77 -3.38
N SER A 585 32.97 -3.04 -2.08
CA SER A 585 32.00 -4.03 -1.59
C SER A 585 30.59 -3.46 -1.40
N VAL A 586 29.57 -4.32 -1.54
CA VAL A 586 28.17 -4.00 -1.19
C VAL A 586 28.08 -3.42 0.23
N ALA A 587 28.84 -3.99 1.17
CA ALA A 587 28.87 -3.58 2.56
C ALA A 587 29.25 -2.10 2.73
N ASP A 588 30.20 -1.58 1.94
CA ASP A 588 30.67 -0.19 2.06
C ASP A 588 29.61 0.85 1.67
N TRP A 589 28.70 0.50 0.74
CA TRP A 589 27.60 1.35 0.31
C TRP A 589 26.41 1.23 1.27
N VAL A 590 26.04 -0.01 1.61
CA VAL A 590 25.03 -0.36 2.62
C VAL A 590 25.26 0.36 3.95
N ASN A 591 26.49 0.32 4.45
CA ASN A 591 26.87 0.92 5.73
C ASN A 591 26.76 2.46 5.75
N ARG A 592 26.53 3.12 4.60
CA ARG A 592 26.24 4.55 4.51
C ARG A 592 24.73 4.81 4.50
N THR A 593 23.98 4.03 3.71
CA THR A 593 22.52 4.18 3.50
C THR A 593 21.65 3.66 4.66
N LEU A 594 22.26 3.02 5.67
CA LEU A 594 21.57 2.64 6.91
C LEU A 594 21.70 3.71 8.01
N ARG A 595 22.81 4.45 8.02
CA ARG A 595 23.14 5.36 9.13
C ARG A 595 22.24 6.60 9.20
N ALA A 596 21.67 7.05 8.09
CA ALA A 596 20.70 8.15 8.08
C ALA A 596 19.24 7.70 7.89
N GLN A 597 18.94 6.41 7.64
CA GLN A 597 17.60 5.85 7.90
C GLN A 597 17.35 5.65 9.41
N MET A 598 18.37 5.28 10.19
CA MET A 598 18.21 5.10 11.64
C MET A 598 18.19 6.42 12.42
N SER A 599 18.77 7.52 11.91
CA SER A 599 18.83 8.79 12.64
C SER A 599 17.51 9.58 12.67
N THR A 600 16.54 9.24 11.83
CA THR A 600 15.21 9.88 11.77
C THR A 600 14.16 9.22 12.67
N ALA A 601 14.44 8.04 13.23
CA ALA A 601 13.70 7.47 14.34
C ALA A 601 14.22 8.05 15.67
N GLY A 602 13.57 9.10 16.16
CA GLY A 602 14.09 9.98 17.22
C GLY A 602 14.40 9.32 18.58
N LEU A 603 15.60 8.79 18.73
CA LEU A 603 16.29 8.56 20.01
C LEU A 603 17.71 9.12 19.93
N ARG A 604 17.95 10.26 20.61
CA ARG A 604 19.32 10.77 20.79
C ARG A 604 20.03 9.91 21.83
N ASP A 605 21.18 9.36 21.45
CA ASP A 605 22.05 8.64 22.39
C ASP A 605 22.57 9.62 23.46
N GLY A 606 22.23 9.34 24.72
CA GLY A 606 22.65 10.11 25.89
C GLY A 606 24.03 9.67 26.30
N GLY A 607 25.06 10.28 25.71
CA GLY A 607 26.42 9.75 25.75
C GLY A 607 27.06 9.63 27.14
N ARG A 608 28.18 8.91 27.19
CA ARG A 608 29.15 8.97 28.28
C ARG A 608 30.48 9.51 27.76
N ARG A 609 30.92 10.61 28.35
CA ARG A 609 32.34 10.86 28.55
C ARG A 609 32.75 10.09 29.80
N GLU A 610 33.79 9.26 29.68
CA GLU A 610 35.03 9.38 30.45
C GLU A 610 36.15 8.66 29.66
#